data_AF-A0A6G2QUW6-F1
#
_entry.id   AF-A0A6G2QUW6-F1
#
_cell.length_a   1.000
_cell.length_b   1.000
_cell.length_c   1.000
_cell.angle_alpha   90.00
_cell.angle_beta   90.00
_cell.angle_gamma   90.00
#
_symmetry.space_group_name_H-M   'P 1'
#
loop_
_entity.id
_entity.type
_entity.pdbx_description
1 polymer ?
#
loop_
_entity_poly.entity_id
_entity_poly.type
_entity_poly.pdbx_seq_one_letter_code
_entity_poly.pdbx_strand_id
1 'polypeptide(L)'
;GAVALGGLAARCVRSSPAAAVALTAVATWAVVGGTSLAREARTIGRALEAGDVDAARERLPHLCGRDPQALDADGIARAVVESVAENTSDAVVGALVWGAVAGVPGLLGFRAVNTLDAMVGHKSPRHLRYGWASARLDDVAGWPGARLTAVLAALSGPDPLGAVRA
;
A
#
# COMPACT_ATOMS: atom_id res chain seq x y z
N GLY A 1 5.99 16.42 13.98
CA GLY A 1 5.55 15.17 13.32
C GLY A 1 6.62 14.65 12.37
N ALA A 2 6.53 13.39 11.94
CA ALA A 2 7.55 12.71 11.12
C ALA A 2 7.96 13.50 9.87
N VAL A 3 7.01 14.16 9.19
CA VAL A 3 7.26 15.02 8.02
C VAL A 3 8.22 16.19 8.33
N ALA A 4 7.97 16.91 9.43
CA ALA A 4 8.80 18.04 9.83
C ALA A 4 10.21 17.59 10.21
N LEU A 5 10.33 16.47 10.95
CA LEU A 5 11.62 15.87 11.29
C LEU A 5 12.38 15.42 10.04
N GLY A 6 11.71 14.75 9.10
CA GLY A 6 12.30 14.35 7.82
C GLY A 6 12.74 15.54 6.97
N GLY A 7 11.97 16.63 6.96
CA GLY A 7 12.32 17.86 6.25
C GLY A 7 13.50 18.61 6.87
N LEU A 8 13.62 18.59 8.20
CA LEU A 8 14.80 19.13 8.89
C LEU A 8 16.04 18.25 8.63
N ALA A 9 15.90 16.93 8.76
CA ALA A 9 16.98 15.98 8.47
C ALA A 9 17.49 16.13 7.03
N ALA A 10 16.59 16.22 6.04
CA ALA A 10 16.93 16.43 4.63
C ALA A 10 17.70 17.75 4.40
N ARG A 11 17.36 18.81 5.14
CA ARG A 11 18.10 20.08 5.10
C ARG A 11 19.49 19.96 5.73
N CYS A 12 19.64 19.23 6.83
CA CYS A 12 20.91 19.04 7.52
C CYS A 12 21.91 18.21 6.69
N VAL A 13 21.44 17.22 5.94
CA VAL A 13 22.31 16.33 5.15
C VAL A 13 22.59 16.82 3.73
N ARG A 14 22.03 17.97 3.32
CA ARG A 14 22.15 18.53 1.95
C ARG A 14 23.59 18.67 1.45
N SER A 15 24.53 18.96 2.34
CA SER A 15 25.94 19.18 1.97
C SER A 15 26.69 17.87 1.68
N SER A 16 26.15 16.72 2.05
CA SER A 16 26.77 15.41 1.84
C SER A 16 25.87 14.51 0.98
N PRO A 17 26.24 14.26 -0.29
CA PRO A 17 25.46 13.38 -1.17
C PRO A 17 25.24 11.99 -0.56
N ALA A 18 26.25 11.42 0.09
CA ALA A 18 26.16 10.11 0.73
C ALA A 18 25.12 10.10 1.87
N ALA A 19 25.10 11.14 2.71
CA ALA A 19 24.14 11.26 3.80
C ALA A 19 22.71 11.49 3.29
N ALA A 20 22.53 12.26 2.21
CA ALA A 20 21.23 12.46 1.57
C ALA A 20 20.68 11.15 0.97
N VAL A 21 21.54 10.37 0.30
CA VAL A 21 21.18 9.04 -0.23
C VAL A 21 20.82 8.08 0.90
N ALA A 22 21.62 8.02 1.95
CA ALA A 22 21.36 7.15 3.10
C ALA A 22 20.03 7.50 3.79
N LEU A 23 19.76 8.79 4.01
CA LEU A 23 18.49 9.24 4.59
C LEU A 23 17.30 8.84 3.71
N THR A 24 17.42 9.01 2.41
CA THR A 24 16.36 8.64 1.45
C THR A 24 16.14 7.13 1.43
N ALA A 25 17.21 6.34 1.40
CA ALA A 25 17.14 4.88 1.42
C ALA A 25 16.46 4.36 2.71
N VAL A 26 16.83 4.89 3.88
CA VAL A 26 16.21 4.53 5.16
C VAL A 26 14.75 4.96 5.20
N ALA A 27 14.42 6.16 4.74
CA ALA A 27 13.04 6.63 4.70
C ALA A 27 12.19 5.76 3.77
N THR A 28 12.68 5.46 2.56
CA THR A 28 12.00 4.58 1.61
C THR A 28 11.80 3.18 2.19
N TRP A 29 12.85 2.60 2.78
CA TRP A 29 12.78 1.29 3.44
C TRP A 29 11.74 1.26 4.56
N ALA A 30 11.65 2.32 5.36
CA ALA A 30 10.70 2.41 6.46
C ALA A 30 9.24 2.56 6.01
N VAL A 31 8.99 3.18 4.86
CA VAL A 31 7.61 3.44 4.39
C VAL A 31 7.07 2.39 3.43
N VAL A 32 7.92 1.70 2.66
CA VAL A 32 7.50 0.75 1.62
C VAL A 32 7.29 -0.66 2.20
N GLY A 33 6.14 -1.27 1.90
CA GLY A 33 5.73 -2.58 2.44
C GLY A 33 5.74 -3.78 1.48
N GLY A 34 6.22 -3.62 0.23
CA GLY A 34 5.99 -4.57 -0.86
C GLY A 34 6.50 -6.00 -0.61
N THR A 35 7.61 -6.18 0.09
CA THR A 35 8.19 -7.52 0.34
C THR A 35 7.28 -8.39 1.21
N SER A 36 6.70 -7.82 2.26
CA SER A 36 5.81 -8.56 3.16
C SER A 36 4.49 -8.88 2.46
N LEU A 37 3.94 -7.92 1.71
CA LEU A 37 2.73 -8.12 0.90
C LEU A 37 2.90 -9.27 -0.10
N ALA A 38 3.99 -9.27 -0.86
CA ALA A 38 4.26 -10.30 -1.85
C ALA A 38 4.48 -11.69 -1.22
N ARG A 39 5.03 -11.76 0.00
CA ARG A 39 5.20 -13.01 0.74
C ARG A 39 3.86 -13.58 1.21
N GLU A 40 2.98 -12.71 1.71
CA GLU A 40 1.66 -13.10 2.20
C GLU A 40 0.80 -13.62 1.05
N ALA A 41 0.71 -12.87 -0.04
CA ALA A 41 -0.03 -13.27 -1.24
C ALA A 41 0.47 -14.60 -1.83
N ARG A 42 1.80 -14.80 -1.90
CA ARG A 42 2.40 -16.08 -2.37
C ARG A 42 2.18 -17.24 -1.42
N THR A 43 1.99 -16.99 -0.13
CA THR A 43 1.66 -18.06 0.83
C THR A 43 0.24 -18.54 0.61
N ILE A 44 -0.72 -17.61 0.48
CA ILE A 44 -2.12 -17.94 0.18
C ILE A 44 -2.25 -18.60 -1.19
N GLY A 45 -1.59 -18.06 -2.23
CA GLY A 45 -1.61 -18.62 -3.58
C GLY A 45 -1.13 -20.07 -3.63
N ARG A 46 -0.04 -20.40 -2.94
CA ARG A 46 0.46 -21.78 -2.86
C ARG A 46 -0.50 -22.74 -2.14
N ALA A 47 -1.22 -22.26 -1.13
CA ALA A 47 -2.24 -23.07 -0.46
C ALA A 47 -3.41 -23.37 -1.40
N LEU A 48 -3.88 -22.37 -2.15
CA LEU A 48 -4.93 -22.55 -3.17
C LEU A 48 -4.49 -23.48 -4.30
N GLU A 49 -3.25 -23.35 -4.81
CA GLU A 49 -2.67 -24.24 -5.83
C GLU A 49 -2.59 -25.71 -5.35
N ALA A 50 -2.38 -25.92 -4.05
CA ALA A 50 -2.37 -27.24 -3.43
C ALA A 50 -3.76 -27.78 -3.08
N GLY A 51 -4.83 -27.00 -3.30
CA GLY A 51 -6.20 -27.35 -2.90
C GLY A 51 -6.48 -27.22 -1.40
N ASP A 52 -5.57 -26.64 -0.63
CA ASP A 52 -5.70 -26.42 0.82
C ASP A 52 -6.41 -25.09 1.11
N VAL A 53 -7.72 -25.10 0.94
CA VAL A 53 -8.58 -23.91 1.12
C VAL A 53 -8.59 -23.46 2.59
N ASP A 54 -8.48 -24.38 3.54
CA ASP A 54 -8.52 -24.05 4.96
C ASP A 54 -7.24 -23.30 5.39
N ALA A 55 -6.06 -23.73 4.92
CA ALA A 55 -4.83 -22.96 5.12
C ALA A 55 -4.91 -21.56 4.47
N ALA A 56 -5.55 -21.44 3.29
CA ALA A 56 -5.78 -20.16 2.64
C ALA A 56 -6.71 -19.25 3.47
N ARG A 57 -7.76 -19.81 4.08
CA ARG A 57 -8.70 -19.08 4.96
C ARG A 57 -8.06 -18.58 6.23
N GLU A 58 -7.26 -19.41 6.89
CA GLU A 58 -6.54 -19.01 8.11
C GLU A 58 -5.62 -17.82 7.85
N ARG A 59 -5.09 -17.72 6.63
CA ARG A 59 -4.09 -16.74 6.26
C ARG A 59 -4.67 -15.45 5.67
N LEU A 60 -5.83 -15.51 5.02
CA LEU A 60 -6.48 -14.34 4.40
C LEU A 60 -6.64 -13.09 5.30
N PRO A 61 -6.94 -13.21 6.62
CA PRO A 61 -7.05 -12.05 7.52
C PRO A 61 -5.76 -11.23 7.66
N HIS A 62 -4.60 -11.80 7.31
CA HIS A 62 -3.32 -11.07 7.31
C HIS A 62 -3.21 -10.08 6.14
N LEU A 63 -4.08 -10.19 5.14
CA LEU A 63 -4.07 -9.38 3.93
C LEU A 63 -5.27 -8.44 3.84
N CYS A 64 -6.46 -8.89 4.26
CA CYS A 64 -7.70 -8.13 4.16
C CYS A 64 -8.68 -8.44 5.30
N GLY A 65 -9.60 -7.52 5.55
CA GLY A 65 -10.62 -7.66 6.61
C GLY A 65 -11.87 -8.46 6.23
N ARG A 66 -11.87 -9.18 5.09
CA ARG A 66 -13.04 -9.98 4.67
C ARG A 66 -13.15 -11.24 5.51
N ASP A 67 -14.37 -11.67 5.79
CA ASP A 67 -14.63 -12.94 6.46
C ASP A 67 -14.20 -14.12 5.55
N PRO A 68 -13.14 -14.87 5.89
CA PRO A 68 -12.67 -15.98 5.06
C PRO A 68 -13.67 -17.14 5.01
N GLN A 69 -14.55 -17.28 6.00
CA GLN A 69 -15.53 -18.38 6.05
C GLN A 69 -16.67 -18.19 5.06
N ALA A 70 -16.89 -16.95 4.61
CA ALA A 70 -17.88 -16.62 3.59
C ALA A 70 -17.37 -16.81 2.15
N LEU A 71 -16.11 -17.23 1.96
CA LEU A 71 -15.45 -17.32 0.66
C LEU A 71 -15.09 -18.77 0.30
N ASP A 72 -15.33 -19.10 -0.96
CA ASP A 72 -14.77 -20.29 -1.62
C ASP A 72 -13.37 -20.00 -2.17
N ALA A 73 -12.73 -20.98 -2.81
CA ALA A 73 -11.36 -20.85 -3.31
C ALA A 73 -11.20 -19.66 -4.28
N ASP A 74 -12.14 -19.49 -5.20
CA ASP A 74 -12.15 -18.38 -6.17
C ASP A 74 -12.40 -17.03 -5.48
N GLY A 75 -13.30 -17.00 -4.49
CA GLY A 75 -13.54 -15.83 -3.65
C GLY A 75 -12.31 -15.40 -2.86
N ILE A 76 -11.55 -16.35 -2.32
CA ILE A 76 -10.27 -16.09 -1.64
C ILE A 76 -9.23 -15.57 -2.65
N ALA A 77 -9.08 -16.21 -3.81
CA ALA A 77 -8.15 -15.78 -4.84
C ALA A 77 -8.44 -14.33 -5.28
N ARG A 78 -9.71 -14.01 -5.53
CA ARG A 78 -10.17 -12.66 -5.86
C ARG A 78 -9.87 -11.68 -4.74
N ALA A 79 -10.15 -12.03 -3.48
CA ALA A 79 -9.85 -11.17 -2.33
C ALA A 79 -8.35 -10.88 -2.23
N VAL A 80 -7.50 -11.88 -2.46
CA VAL A 80 -6.05 -11.69 -2.47
C VAL A 80 -5.62 -10.76 -3.59
N VAL A 81 -6.09 -10.96 -4.82
CA VAL A 81 -5.72 -10.11 -5.97
C VAL A 81 -6.15 -8.66 -5.74
N GLU A 82 -7.40 -8.45 -5.31
CA GLU A 82 -7.93 -7.10 -5.03
C GLU A 82 -7.11 -6.42 -3.92
N SER A 83 -6.83 -7.11 -2.81
CA SER A 83 -6.05 -6.52 -1.71
C SER A 83 -4.57 -6.33 -2.05
N VAL A 84 -3.96 -7.18 -2.88
CA VAL A 84 -2.59 -6.93 -3.37
C VAL A 84 -2.56 -5.70 -4.26
N ALA A 85 -3.54 -5.52 -5.15
CA ALA A 85 -3.61 -4.36 -6.02
C ALA A 85 -3.76 -3.06 -5.22
N GLU A 86 -4.70 -3.04 -4.28
CA GLU A 86 -4.93 -1.92 -3.36
C GLU A 86 -3.68 -1.60 -2.53
N ASN A 87 -3.12 -2.58 -1.82
CA ASN A 87 -1.93 -2.35 -0.99
C ASN A 87 -0.67 -2.02 -1.82
N THR A 88 -0.58 -2.45 -3.07
CA THR A 88 0.52 -2.05 -3.96
C THR A 88 0.40 -0.57 -4.32
N SER A 89 -0.81 -0.09 -4.58
CA SER A 89 -1.07 1.34 -4.78
C SER A 89 -0.61 2.14 -3.57
N ASP A 90 -1.00 1.74 -2.37
CA ASP A 90 -0.83 2.61 -1.20
C ASP A 90 0.53 2.41 -0.53
N ALA A 91 0.92 1.16 -0.26
CA ALA A 91 2.15 0.87 0.48
C ALA A 91 3.43 0.90 -0.39
N VAL A 92 3.31 1.09 -1.71
CA VAL A 92 4.47 1.13 -2.62
C VAL A 92 4.38 2.32 -3.56
N VAL A 93 3.45 2.32 -4.50
CA VAL A 93 3.48 3.28 -5.62
C VAL A 93 3.16 4.70 -5.14
N GLY A 94 2.14 4.89 -4.33
CA GLY A 94 1.76 6.18 -3.75
C GLY A 94 2.89 6.78 -2.92
N ALA A 95 3.52 5.98 -2.04
CA ALA A 95 4.68 6.42 -1.27
C ALA A 95 5.83 6.88 -2.18
N LEU A 96 6.15 6.11 -3.24
CA LEU A 96 7.21 6.45 -4.18
C LEU A 96 6.87 7.69 -5.03
N VAL A 97 5.60 7.87 -5.43
CA VAL A 97 5.14 9.07 -6.15
C VAL A 97 5.37 10.32 -5.30
N TRP A 98 4.92 10.32 -4.04
CA TRP A 98 5.13 11.46 -3.16
C TRP A 98 6.60 11.63 -2.77
N GLY A 99 7.35 10.53 -2.68
CA GLY A 99 8.80 10.56 -2.54
C GLY A 99 9.51 11.22 -3.72
N ALA A 100 9.05 11.00 -4.95
CA ALA A 100 9.57 11.67 -6.14
C ALA A 100 9.22 13.17 -6.17
N VAL A 101 8.02 13.54 -5.71
CA VAL A 101 7.55 14.92 -5.69
C VAL A 101 8.23 15.76 -4.61
N ALA A 102 8.37 15.22 -3.39
CA ALA A 102 8.78 15.99 -2.21
C ALA A 102 9.94 15.37 -1.41
N GLY A 103 10.58 14.31 -1.90
CA GLY A 103 11.67 13.61 -1.23
C GLY A 103 11.24 12.90 0.05
N VAL A 104 12.14 12.87 1.03
CA VAL A 104 11.89 12.27 2.36
C VAL A 104 10.62 12.80 3.05
N PRO A 105 10.33 14.12 3.06
CA PRO A 105 9.04 14.63 3.54
C PRO A 105 7.82 14.02 2.85
N GLY A 106 7.90 13.79 1.54
CA GLY A 106 6.83 13.17 0.76
C GLY A 106 6.58 11.71 1.14
N LEU A 107 7.65 10.92 1.24
CA LEU A 107 7.59 9.52 1.70
C LEU A 107 6.90 9.41 3.07
N LEU A 108 7.38 10.18 4.04
CA LEU A 108 6.86 10.17 5.41
C LEU A 108 5.45 10.76 5.51
N GLY A 109 5.16 11.78 4.70
CA GLY A 109 3.87 12.45 4.67
C GLY A 109 2.78 11.53 4.14
N PHE A 110 3.02 10.90 2.98
CA PHE A 110 2.07 9.96 2.42
C PHE A 110 1.84 8.77 3.35
N ARG A 111 2.92 8.19 3.92
CA ARG A 111 2.78 7.09 4.88
C ARG A 111 1.99 7.48 6.12
N ALA A 112 2.14 8.71 6.60
CA ALA A 112 1.37 9.21 7.74
C ALA A 112 -0.11 9.36 7.41
N VAL A 113 -0.47 9.86 6.22
CA VAL A 113 -1.87 9.95 5.75
C VAL A 113 -2.50 8.56 5.67
N ASN A 114 -1.83 7.63 4.98
CA ASN A 114 -2.33 6.26 4.82
C ASN A 114 -2.45 5.51 6.16
N THR A 115 -1.50 5.72 7.07
CA THR A 115 -1.60 5.16 8.44
C THR A 115 -2.74 5.79 9.23
N LEU A 116 -2.99 7.09 9.05
CA LEU A 116 -4.10 7.77 9.73
C LEU A 116 -5.43 7.21 9.25
N ASP A 117 -5.61 7.00 7.95
CA ASP A 117 -6.82 6.36 7.42
C ASP A 117 -7.01 4.94 7.97
N ALA A 118 -5.95 4.14 7.99
CA ALA A 118 -5.98 2.79 8.55
C ALA A 118 -6.40 2.75 10.05
N MET A 119 -6.04 3.77 10.84
CA MET A 119 -6.37 3.82 12.27
C MET A 119 -7.76 4.37 12.56
N VAL A 120 -8.19 5.41 11.83
CA VAL A 120 -9.41 6.19 12.19
C VAL A 120 -10.38 6.44 11.04
N GLY A 121 -10.04 6.08 9.80
CA GLY A 121 -10.91 6.22 8.63
C GLY A 121 -12.08 5.24 8.59
N HIS A 122 -11.99 4.16 9.38
CA HIS A 122 -12.99 3.11 9.40
C HIS A 122 -14.28 3.59 10.09
N LYS A 123 -15.43 3.25 9.51
CA LYS A 123 -16.75 3.57 10.07
C LYS A 123 -17.03 2.74 11.32
N SER A 124 -16.51 3.18 12.46
CA SER A 124 -16.88 2.65 13.78
C SER A 124 -17.84 3.61 14.49
N PRO A 125 -18.67 3.14 15.45
CA PRO A 125 -19.52 3.99 16.28
C PRO A 125 -18.75 5.17 16.91
N ARG A 126 -17.45 4.98 17.16
CA ARG A 126 -16.53 5.98 17.70
C ARG A 126 -16.04 7.00 16.66
N HIS A 127 -15.78 6.58 15.42
CA HIS A 127 -15.15 7.41 14.38
C HIS A 127 -16.12 7.96 13.32
N LEU A 128 -17.40 7.58 13.35
CA LEU A 128 -18.45 8.01 12.40
C LEU A 128 -18.52 9.52 12.16
N ARG A 129 -18.16 10.35 13.16
CA ARG A 129 -18.27 11.82 13.08
C ARG A 129 -17.02 12.52 12.55
N TYR A 130 -15.84 11.87 12.52
CA TYR A 130 -14.57 12.55 12.21
C TYR A 130 -13.57 11.73 11.38
N GLY A 131 -13.73 10.41 11.24
CA GLY A 131 -12.89 9.57 10.38
C GLY A 131 -12.98 9.90 8.89
N TRP A 132 -14.04 10.61 8.47
CA TRP A 132 -14.23 10.98 7.07
C TRP A 132 -13.11 11.89 6.54
N ALA A 133 -12.53 12.75 7.40
CA ALA A 133 -11.52 13.70 6.97
C ALA A 133 -10.19 13.00 6.65
N SER A 134 -9.80 11.98 7.42
CA SER A 134 -8.62 11.17 7.13
C SER A 134 -8.82 10.34 5.86
N ALA A 135 -9.98 9.68 5.71
CA ALA A 135 -10.31 8.91 4.52
C ALA A 135 -10.29 9.77 3.25
N ARG A 136 -10.88 10.96 3.31
CA ARG A 136 -10.90 11.88 2.17
C ARG A 136 -9.51 12.39 1.81
N LEU A 137 -8.66 12.64 2.81
CA LEU A 137 -7.29 13.04 2.57
C LEU A 137 -6.49 11.92 1.92
N ASP A 138 -6.67 10.69 2.38
CA ASP A 138 -6.03 9.51 1.81
C ASP A 138 -6.49 9.26 0.37
N ASP A 139 -7.79 9.30 0.08
CA ASP A 139 -8.33 9.21 -1.29
C ASP A 139 -7.65 10.20 -2.25
N VAL A 140 -7.55 11.47 -1.83
CA VAL A 140 -6.97 12.54 -2.66
C VAL A 140 -5.46 12.35 -2.82
N ALA A 141 -4.76 12.01 -1.74
CA ALA A 141 -3.33 11.77 -1.77
C ALA A 141 -2.98 10.51 -2.59
N GLY A 142 -3.81 9.47 -2.52
CA GLY A 142 -3.62 8.18 -3.16
C GLY A 142 -3.94 8.20 -4.66
N TRP A 143 -4.80 9.11 -5.12
CA TRP A 143 -5.26 9.16 -6.51
C TRP A 143 -4.14 9.09 -7.57
N PRO A 144 -3.02 9.85 -7.49
CA PRO A 144 -1.92 9.72 -8.45
C PRO A 144 -1.25 8.34 -8.41
N GLY A 145 -1.04 7.80 -7.21
CA GLY A 145 -0.45 6.48 -6.98
C GLY A 145 -1.32 5.37 -7.56
N ALA A 146 -2.63 5.42 -7.33
CA ALA A 146 -3.59 4.45 -7.85
C ALA A 146 -3.60 4.43 -9.38
N ARG A 147 -3.58 5.59 -10.04
CA ARG A 147 -3.54 5.68 -11.51
C ARG A 147 -2.24 5.12 -12.07
N LEU A 148 -1.11 5.48 -11.47
CA LEU A 148 0.18 4.92 -11.89
C LEU A 148 0.23 3.41 -11.69
N THR A 149 -0.30 2.91 -10.56
CA THR A 149 -0.37 1.48 -10.26
C THR A 149 -1.17 0.72 -11.32
N ALA A 150 -2.35 1.23 -11.70
CA ALA A 150 -3.16 0.61 -12.74
C ALA A 150 -2.42 0.54 -14.09
N VAL A 151 -1.74 1.62 -14.48
CA VAL A 151 -0.93 1.65 -15.71
C VAL A 151 0.23 0.66 -15.64
N LEU A 152 0.99 0.65 -14.54
CA LEU A 152 2.11 -0.28 -14.34
C LEU A 152 1.63 -1.74 -14.34
N ALA A 153 0.50 -2.03 -13.71
CA ALA A 153 -0.10 -3.36 -13.71
C ALA A 153 -0.51 -3.81 -15.11
N ALA A 154 -1.18 -2.95 -15.88
CA ALA A 154 -1.55 -3.24 -17.27
C ALA A 154 -0.33 -3.50 -18.16
N LEU A 155 0.71 -2.66 -18.04
CA LEU A 155 1.94 -2.81 -18.83
C LEU A 155 2.78 -4.02 -18.43
N SER A 156 2.70 -4.46 -17.18
CA SER A 156 3.43 -5.63 -16.68
C SER A 156 2.68 -6.94 -16.91
N GLY A 157 1.40 -6.87 -17.29
CA GLY A 157 0.57 -8.03 -17.58
C GLY A 157 0.92 -8.68 -18.93
N PRO A 158 0.50 -9.94 -19.14
CA PRO A 158 0.76 -10.67 -20.39
C PRO A 158 -0.02 -10.12 -21.59
N ASP A 159 -1.12 -9.39 -21.35
CA ASP A 159 -1.91 -8.72 -22.38
C ASP A 159 -2.28 -7.28 -21.96
N PRO A 160 -1.39 -6.30 -22.22
CA PRO A 160 -1.64 -4.90 -21.88
C PRO A 160 -2.85 -4.29 -22.61
N LEU A 161 -3.18 -4.76 -23.82
CA LEU A 161 -4.28 -4.24 -24.62
C LEU A 161 -5.63 -4.78 -24.15
N GLY A 162 -5.68 -6.05 -23.72
CA GLY A 162 -6.83 -6.64 -23.05
C GLY A 162 -7.11 -5.98 -21.69
N ALA A 163 -6.07 -5.68 -20.91
CA ALA A 163 -6.21 -5.05 -19.60
C ALA A 163 -6.84 -3.64 -19.65
N VAL A 164 -6.62 -2.87 -20.74
CA VAL A 164 -7.23 -1.55 -20.92
C VAL A 164 -8.71 -1.62 -21.29
N ARG A 165 -9.19 -2.78 -21.77
CA ARG A 165 -10.57 -2.99 -22.25
C ARG A 165 -11.50 -3.64 -21.21
N ALA A 166 -10.93 -4.21 -20.15
CA ALA A 166 -11.66 -4.83 -19.04
C ALA A 166 -12.23 -3.79 -18.07
#